data_AF-A0A1M6KA52-F1
#
_entry.id   AF-A0A1M6KA52-F1
#
_cell.length_a   1.000
_cell.length_b   1.000
_cell.length_c   1.000
_cell.angle_alpha   90.00
_cell.angle_beta   90.00
_cell.angle_gamma   90.00
#
_symmetry.space_group_name_H-M   'P 1'
#
loop_
_entity.id
_entity.type
_entity.pdbx_description
1 polymer ?
#
loop_
_entity_poly.entity_id
_entity_poly.type
_entity_poly.pdbx_seq_one_letter_code
_entity_poly.pdbx_strand_id
1 'polypeptide(L)'
;FIPLCPAGQPMVYWGSDKKHMTLKFRCPKAAGRQVECEDQCRCNNPYGLVVRFRVTDNPRLFSCPHRGSENWQRLYSQRISIERWFAMLKEHLYMDKMNRRGIDNAFTDVMLCLITFLAGTLAQLKIEQHSRKAA
;
A
#
# COMPACT_ATOMS: atom_id res chain seq x y z
N PHE A 1 -0.14 -8.21 -12.20
CA PHE A 1 -0.94 -8.89 -13.25
C PHE A 1 -1.82 -7.84 -13.91
N ILE A 2 -1.79 -7.77 -15.24
CA ILE A 2 -2.62 -6.86 -16.04
C ILE A 2 -3.29 -7.74 -17.10
N PRO A 3 -4.63 -7.74 -17.22
CA PRO A 3 -5.29 -8.54 -18.25
C PRO A 3 -4.98 -7.98 -19.63
N LEU A 4 -4.95 -8.86 -20.62
CA LEU A 4 -4.84 -8.48 -22.03
C LEU A 4 -6.24 -8.36 -22.62
N CYS A 5 -6.41 -7.41 -23.54
CA CYS A 5 -7.61 -7.38 -24.37
C CYS A 5 -7.54 -8.46 -25.48
N PRO A 6 -8.64 -8.73 -26.20
CA PRO A 6 -8.62 -9.65 -27.35
C PRO A 6 -7.57 -9.32 -28.42
N ALA A 7 -7.18 -8.05 -28.55
CA ALA A 7 -6.10 -7.60 -29.45
C ALA A 7 -4.69 -7.73 -28.83
N GLY A 8 -4.54 -8.44 -27.71
CA GLY A 8 -3.25 -8.69 -27.04
C GLY A 8 -2.67 -7.49 -26.27
N GLN A 9 -3.36 -6.35 -26.21
CA GLN A 9 -2.87 -5.14 -25.56
C GLN A 9 -3.17 -5.13 -24.05
N PRO A 10 -2.25 -4.64 -23.19
CA PRO A 10 -2.46 -4.54 -21.76
C PRO A 10 -3.58 -3.55 -21.44
N MET A 11 -4.59 -4.01 -20.70
CA MET A 11 -5.71 -3.15 -20.31
C MET A 11 -5.31 -2.12 -19.26
N VAL A 12 -6.10 -1.05 -19.15
CA VAL A 12 -5.84 0.08 -18.26
C VAL A 12 -6.63 -0.09 -16.98
N TYR A 13 -5.96 -0.04 -15.83
CA TYR A 13 -6.64 0.03 -14.54
C TYR A 13 -7.46 1.32 -14.44
N TRP A 14 -8.77 1.18 -14.21
CA TRP A 14 -9.73 2.30 -14.16
C TRP A 14 -10.27 2.57 -12.76
N GLY A 15 -9.79 1.82 -11.76
CA GLY A 15 -10.23 1.96 -10.37
C GLY A 15 -10.75 0.65 -9.78
N SER A 16 -11.25 0.75 -8.56
CA SER A 16 -11.77 -0.37 -7.78
C SER A 16 -13.14 -0.04 -7.22
N ASP A 17 -14.05 -0.99 -7.29
CA ASP A 17 -15.32 -0.94 -6.57
C ASP A 17 -15.09 -1.42 -5.13
N LYS A 18 -15.25 -0.52 -4.16
CA LYS A 18 -15.07 -0.81 -2.74
C LYS A 18 -16.17 -1.73 -2.18
N LYS A 19 -17.40 -1.65 -2.69
CA LYS A 19 -18.53 -2.46 -2.18
C LYS A 19 -18.32 -3.94 -2.51
N HIS A 20 -17.81 -4.21 -3.70
CA HIS A 20 -17.62 -5.56 -4.22
C HIS A 20 -16.15 -5.99 -4.23
N MET A 21 -15.23 -5.21 -3.66
CA MET A 21 -13.78 -5.45 -3.64
C MET A 21 -13.26 -5.92 -5.01
N THR A 22 -13.66 -5.20 -6.06
CA THR A 22 -13.45 -5.61 -7.45
C THR A 22 -12.59 -4.59 -8.18
N LEU A 23 -11.54 -5.05 -8.86
CA LEU A 23 -10.68 -4.23 -9.70
C LEU A 23 -11.29 -4.11 -11.10
N LYS A 24 -11.33 -2.90 -11.65
CA LYS A 24 -11.89 -2.61 -12.98
C LYS A 24 -10.76 -2.27 -13.96
N PHE A 25 -10.70 -3.01 -15.06
CA PHE A 25 -9.79 -2.78 -16.16
C PHE A 25 -10.59 -2.41 -17.42
N ARG A 26 -10.15 -1.38 -18.13
CA ARG A 26 -10.80 -0.84 -19.32
C ARG A 26 -9.93 -1.03 -20.55
N CYS A 27 -10.57 -1.15 -21.71
CA CYS A 27 -9.90 -1.16 -23.01
C CYS A 27 -8.92 0.04 -23.14
N PRO A 28 -7.67 -0.20 -23.58
CA PRO A 28 -6.66 0.85 -23.69
C PRO A 28 -7.02 1.94 -24.70
N LYS A 29 -7.57 1.57 -25.87
CA LYS A 29 -8.05 2.52 -26.90
C LYS A 29 -9.13 3.45 -26.34
N ALA A 30 -10.14 2.87 -25.68
CA ALA A 30 -11.23 3.63 -25.06
C ALA A 30 -10.76 4.50 -23.87
N ALA A 31 -9.70 4.07 -23.18
CA ALA A 31 -9.07 4.82 -22.09
C ALA A 31 -8.12 5.93 -22.59
N GLY A 32 -8.00 6.15 -23.90
CA GLY A 32 -7.20 7.22 -24.50
C GLY A 32 -5.72 6.86 -24.69
N ARG A 33 -5.34 5.59 -24.56
CA ARG A 33 -3.98 5.15 -24.96
C ARG A 33 -3.91 4.98 -26.47
N GLN A 34 -2.80 5.39 -27.05
CA GLN A 34 -2.46 5.11 -28.45
C GLN A 34 -2.06 3.63 -28.56
N VAL A 35 -2.96 2.83 -29.10
CA VAL A 35 -2.77 1.40 -29.35
C VAL A 35 -3.40 1.06 -30.69
N GLU A 36 -2.68 0.29 -31.49
CA GLU A 36 -3.21 -0.28 -32.72
C GLU A 36 -4.14 -1.44 -32.36
N CYS A 37 -5.41 -1.33 -32.75
CA CYS A 37 -6.32 -2.46 -32.73
C CYS A 37 -7.31 -2.37 -33.88
N GLU A 38 -7.51 -3.49 -34.56
CA GLU A 38 -8.44 -3.64 -35.68
C GLU A 38 -9.89 -3.85 -35.18
N ASP A 39 -10.27 -3.11 -34.13
CA ASP A 39 -11.58 -3.19 -33.46
C ASP A 39 -12.05 -4.60 -33.04
N GLN A 40 -11.12 -5.56 -32.94
CA GLN A 40 -11.31 -6.91 -32.41
C GLN A 40 -11.95 -6.93 -31.01
N CYS A 41 -11.77 -5.84 -30.26
CA CYS A 41 -12.33 -5.65 -28.92
C CYS A 41 -13.80 -5.20 -28.91
N ARG A 42 -14.44 -5.03 -30.08
CA ARG A 42 -15.83 -4.55 -30.28
C ARG A 42 -16.13 -3.29 -29.45
N CYS A 43 -15.30 -2.27 -29.62
CA CYS A 43 -15.35 -1.01 -28.88
C CYS A 43 -16.51 -0.09 -29.29
N ASN A 44 -17.72 -0.60 -29.56
CA ASN A 44 -18.84 0.21 -30.06
C ASN A 44 -19.35 1.22 -29.01
N ASN A 45 -19.21 0.91 -27.72
CA ASN A 45 -19.51 1.84 -26.64
C ASN A 45 -18.27 2.71 -26.36
N PRO A 46 -18.41 4.03 -26.12
CA PRO A 46 -17.35 4.89 -25.61
C PRO A 46 -16.54 4.28 -24.47
N TYR A 47 -17.15 3.51 -23.57
CA TYR A 47 -16.45 2.83 -22.48
C TYR A 47 -15.57 1.63 -22.89
N GLY A 48 -15.82 1.02 -24.05
CA GLY A 48 -15.12 -0.18 -24.52
C GLY A 48 -15.29 -1.40 -23.61
N LEU A 49 -14.50 -2.44 -23.87
CA LEU A 49 -14.46 -3.66 -23.04
C LEU A 49 -14.01 -3.33 -21.60
N VAL A 50 -14.72 -3.90 -20.63
CA VAL A 50 -14.39 -3.80 -19.21
C VAL A 50 -14.24 -5.19 -18.61
N VAL A 51 -13.06 -5.48 -18.07
CA VAL A 51 -12.78 -6.71 -17.32
C VAL A 51 -12.75 -6.39 -15.83
N ARG A 52 -13.34 -7.27 -15.03
CA ARG A 52 -13.44 -7.13 -13.58
C ARG A 52 -12.84 -8.35 -12.89
N PHE A 53 -11.99 -8.12 -11.89
CA PHE A 53 -11.45 -9.19 -11.04
C PHE A 53 -11.81 -8.94 -9.60
N ARG A 54 -12.31 -9.95 -8.89
CA ARG A 54 -12.53 -9.82 -7.45
C ARG A 54 -11.22 -10.09 -6.73
N VAL A 55 -10.95 -9.30 -5.70
CA VAL A 55 -9.78 -9.50 -4.83
C VAL A 55 -9.79 -10.90 -4.21
N THR A 56 -10.98 -11.44 -3.91
CA THR A 56 -11.16 -12.78 -3.33
C THR A 56 -10.70 -13.92 -4.22
N ASP A 57 -10.76 -13.75 -5.55
CA ASP A 57 -10.44 -14.83 -6.49
C ASP A 57 -8.96 -15.20 -6.40
N ASN A 58 -8.10 -14.20 -6.22
CA ASN A 58 -6.70 -14.40 -5.90
C ASN A 58 -6.13 -13.14 -5.22
N PRO A 59 -6.12 -13.07 -3.88
CA PRO A 59 -5.68 -11.88 -3.15
C PRO A 59 -4.21 -11.52 -3.36
N ARG A 60 -3.37 -12.51 -3.75
CA ARG A 60 -1.95 -12.27 -4.03
C ARG A 60 -1.76 -11.51 -5.34
N LEU A 61 -2.58 -11.79 -6.34
CA LEU A 61 -2.52 -11.15 -7.66
C LEU A 61 -3.39 -9.89 -7.75
N PHE A 62 -4.56 -9.93 -7.11
CA PHE A 62 -5.55 -8.87 -7.14
C PHE A 62 -5.60 -8.20 -5.76
N SER A 63 -4.91 -7.06 -5.63
CA SER A 63 -4.95 -6.24 -4.41
C SER A 63 -5.81 -5.00 -4.62
N CYS A 64 -6.48 -4.53 -3.56
CA CYS A 64 -7.14 -3.22 -3.53
C CYS A 64 -6.46 -2.34 -2.48
N PRO A 65 -5.78 -1.24 -2.85
CA PRO A 65 -5.62 -0.71 -4.22
C PRO A 65 -4.75 -1.60 -5.13
N HIS A 66 -4.97 -1.49 -6.45
CA HIS A 66 -4.25 -2.27 -7.44
C HIS A 66 -2.73 -2.04 -7.36
N ARG A 67 -1.96 -3.12 -7.31
CA ARG A 67 -0.49 -3.07 -7.30
C ARG A 67 0.02 -2.31 -8.52
N GLY A 68 0.91 -1.34 -8.30
CA GLY A 68 1.42 -0.45 -9.35
C GLY A 68 0.54 0.78 -9.64
N SER A 69 -0.61 0.92 -8.99
CA SER A 69 -1.30 2.22 -8.95
C SER A 69 -0.56 3.20 -8.04
N GLU A 70 -0.71 4.49 -8.29
CA GLU A 70 -0.11 5.55 -7.47
C GLU A 70 -0.51 5.44 -5.99
N ASN A 71 -1.79 5.21 -5.72
CA ASN A 71 -2.28 5.01 -4.36
C ASN A 71 -1.64 3.79 -3.68
N TRP A 72 -1.47 2.69 -4.42
CA TRP A 72 -0.77 1.53 -3.89
C TRP A 72 0.69 1.85 -3.59
N GLN A 73 1.38 2.58 -4.48
CA GLN A 73 2.78 2.94 -4.30
C GLN A 73 2.98 3.90 -3.11
N ARG A 74 2.06 4.85 -2.91
CA ARG A 74 2.04 5.74 -1.75
C ARG A 74 1.84 4.99 -0.43
N LEU A 75 0.97 3.98 -0.39
CA LEU A 75 0.81 3.15 0.81
C LEU A 75 2.02 2.23 1.01
N TYR A 76 2.54 1.66 -0.07
CA TYR A 76 3.69 0.75 -0.01
C TYR A 76 4.96 1.47 0.46
N SER A 77 5.17 2.73 0.09
CA SER A 77 6.31 3.52 0.55
C SER A 77 6.32 3.77 2.06
N GLN A 78 5.14 3.80 2.70
CA GLN A 78 5.02 3.93 4.16
C GLN A 78 5.59 2.71 4.91
N ARG A 79 5.74 1.55 4.26
CA ARG A 79 6.34 0.33 4.87
C ARG A 79 7.72 0.61 5.49
N ILE A 80 8.52 1.47 4.87
CA ILE A 80 9.87 1.82 5.33
C ILE A 80 9.84 2.47 6.72
N SER A 81 8.76 3.18 7.07
CA SER A 81 8.61 3.79 8.40
C SER A 81 8.61 2.73 9.51
N ILE A 82 8.00 1.57 9.26
CA ILE A 82 7.96 0.44 10.19
C ILE A 82 9.36 -0.16 10.35
N GLU A 83 10.12 -0.31 9.26
CA GLU A 83 11.49 -0.82 9.33
C GLU A 83 12.40 0.10 10.14
N ARG A 84 12.29 1.43 9.95
CA ARG A 84 13.00 2.44 10.75
C ARG A 84 12.61 2.38 12.22
N TRP A 85 11.32 2.20 12.50
CA TRP A 85 10.82 2.07 13.86
C TRP A 85 11.36 0.83 14.56
N PHE A 86 11.38 -0.31 13.88
CA PHE A 86 11.97 -1.54 14.41
C PHE A 86 13.48 -1.42 14.62
N ALA A 87 14.21 -0.76 13.72
CA ALA A 87 15.64 -0.50 13.89
C ALA A 87 15.87 0.34 15.17
N MET A 88 15.09 1.41 15.37
CA MET A 88 15.14 2.22 16.58
C MET A 88 14.91 1.40 17.86
N LEU A 89 13.89 0.54 17.87
CA LEU A 89 13.60 -0.32 19.02
C LEU A 89 14.75 -1.28 19.34
N LYS A 90 15.30 -1.93 18.30
CA LYS A 90 16.36 -2.92 18.46
C LYS A 90 17.69 -2.30 18.85
N GLU A 91 18.11 -1.25 18.14
CA GLU A 91 19.43 -0.66 18.25
C GLU A 91 19.54 0.33 19.42
N HIS A 92 18.51 1.15 19.65
CA HIS A 92 18.56 2.24 20.63
C HIS A 92 17.79 1.94 21.92
N LEU A 93 16.72 1.14 21.85
CA LEU A 93 15.90 0.80 23.02
C LEU A 93 16.15 -0.61 23.54
N TYR A 94 17.28 -1.23 23.19
CA TYR A 94 17.73 -2.51 23.74
C TYR A 94 16.78 -3.71 23.52
N MET A 95 15.79 -3.58 22.63
CA MET A 95 14.83 -4.67 22.39
C MET A 95 15.51 -5.96 21.89
N ASP A 96 16.65 -5.86 21.19
CA ASP A 96 17.39 -7.03 20.69
C ASP A 96 18.37 -7.62 21.72
N LYS A 97 18.63 -6.90 22.81
CA LYS A 97 19.63 -7.26 23.85
C LYS A 97 18.98 -7.68 25.17
N MET A 98 17.68 -8.03 25.16
CA MET A 98 16.98 -8.51 26.33
C MET A 98 17.59 -9.82 26.83
N ASN A 99 18.06 -9.81 28.08
CA ASN A 99 18.75 -10.93 28.73
C ASN A 99 17.89 -11.60 29.82
N ARG A 100 16.69 -11.09 30.07
CA ARG A 100 15.76 -11.65 31.06
C ARG A 100 15.12 -12.93 30.53
N ARG A 101 15.11 -13.98 31.35
CA ARG A 101 14.52 -15.28 31.00
C ARG A 101 13.00 -15.27 31.25
N GLY A 102 12.24 -15.86 30.33
CA GLY A 102 10.78 -16.03 30.44
C GLY A 102 9.98 -15.10 29.52
N ILE A 103 8.88 -15.61 28.95
CA ILE A 103 8.08 -14.86 27.97
C ILE A 103 7.42 -13.62 28.58
N ASP A 104 6.97 -13.69 29.83
CA ASP A 104 6.33 -12.57 30.52
C ASP A 104 7.30 -11.42 30.79
N ASN A 105 8.55 -11.77 31.13
CA ASN A 105 9.61 -10.79 31.34
C ASN A 105 10.00 -10.12 30.01
N ALA A 106 10.16 -10.90 28.93
CA ALA A 106 10.43 -10.37 27.61
C ALA A 106 9.28 -9.46 27.11
N PHE A 107 8.03 -9.85 27.36
CA PHE A 107 6.87 -9.02 27.05
C PHE A 107 6.92 -7.69 27.79
N THR A 108 7.22 -7.71 29.09
CA THR A 108 7.35 -6.51 29.91
C THR A 108 8.45 -5.58 29.39
N ASP A 109 9.62 -6.12 29.04
CA ASP A 109 10.74 -5.35 28.48
C ASP A 109 10.37 -4.71 27.13
N VAL A 110 9.69 -5.44 26.23
CA VAL A 110 9.18 -4.88 24.96
C VAL A 110 8.17 -3.75 25.23
N MET A 111 7.25 -3.93 26.17
CA MET A 111 6.27 -2.89 26.51
C MET A 111 6.94 -1.60 27.01
N LEU A 112 8.00 -1.72 27.82
CA LEU A 112 8.82 -0.58 28.24
C LEU A 112 9.50 0.11 27.04
N CYS A 113 10.04 -0.64 26.08
CA CYS A 113 10.60 -0.09 24.83
C CYS A 113 9.55 0.70 24.03
N LEU A 114 8.32 0.17 23.94
CA LEU A 114 7.23 0.83 23.23
C LEU A 114 6.78 2.13 23.92
N ILE A 115 6.64 2.10 25.24
CA ILE A 115 6.25 3.27 26.05
C ILE A 115 7.31 4.37 25.96
N THR A 116 8.59 4.01 26.08
CA THR A 116 9.70 4.95 25.98
C THR A 116 9.78 5.60 24.60
N PHE A 117 9.60 4.82 23.52
CA PHE A 117 9.50 5.36 22.17
C PHE A 117 8.33 6.35 22.03
N LEU A 118 7.13 5.98 22.48
CA LEU A 118 5.95 6.84 22.41
C LEU A 118 6.16 8.14 23.18
N ALA A 119 6.69 8.07 24.41
CA ALA A 119 7.01 9.25 25.20
C ALA A 119 8.02 10.17 24.50
N GLY A 120 9.07 9.60 23.90
CA GLY A 120 10.06 10.33 23.12
C GLY A 120 9.47 11.03 21.89
N THR A 121 8.61 10.34 21.13
CA THR A 121 7.93 10.95 19.97
C THR A 121 6.98 12.08 20.37
N LEU A 122 6.21 11.92 21.45
CA LEU A 122 5.33 12.96 21.95
C LEU A 122 6.11 14.20 22.42
N ALA A 123 7.23 14.00 23.12
CA ALA A 123 8.11 15.08 23.53
C ALA A 123 8.67 15.84 22.31
N GLN A 124 9.14 15.12 21.29
CA GLN A 124 9.67 15.72 20.07
C GLN A 124 8.61 16.52 19.30
N LEU A 125 7.40 15.96 19.16
CA LEU A 125 6.28 16.66 18.52
C LEU A 125 5.93 17.96 19.27
N LYS A 126 5.98 17.94 20.60
CA LYS A 126 5.74 19.13 21.41
C LYS A 126 6.83 20.19 21.19
N ILE A 127 8.10 19.78 21.14
CA ILE A 127 9.23 20.68 20.85
C ILE A 127 9.06 21.32 19.45
N GLU A 128 8.72 20.54 18.43
CA GLU A 128 8.47 21.04 17.08
C GLU A 128 7.29 22.01 17.02
N GLN A 129 6.22 21.75 17.77
CA GLN A 129 5.09 22.67 17.85
C GLN A 129 5.47 24.00 18.49
N HIS A 130 6.30 23.98 19.53
CA HIS A 130 6.80 25.19 20.16
C HIS A 130 7.73 25.99 19.23
N SER A 131 8.64 25.33 18.51
CA SER A 131 9.53 26.01 17.57
C SER A 131 8.77 26.64 16.39
N ARG A 132 7.74 25.96 15.86
CA ARG A 132 6.87 26.51 14.79
C ARG A 132 6.01 27.69 15.22
N LYS A 133 5.69 27.81 16.52
CA LYS A 133 4.94 28.96 17.07
C LYS A 133 5.82 30.17 17.37
N ALA A 134 7.13 29.93 17.53
CA ALA A 134 8.11 30.98 17.81
C ALA A 134 8.73 31.58 16.54
N ALA A 135 8.57 30.90 15.39
CA ALA A 135 8.91 31.37 14.05
C ALA A 135 7.71 32.08 13.40
#